data_AF-A0A3D4QHH8-F1
#
_entry.id   AF-A0A3D4QHH8-F1
#
_cell.length_a   1.000
_cell.length_b   1.000
_cell.length_c   1.000
_cell.angle_alpha   90.00
_cell.angle_beta   90.00
_cell.angle_gamma   90.00
#
_symmetry.space_group_name_H-M   'P 1'
#
loop_
_entity.id
_entity.type
_entity.pdbx_description
1 polymer ?
#
loop_
_entity_poly.entity_id
_entity_poly.type
_entity_poly.pdbx_seq_one_letter_code
_entity_poly.pdbx_strand_id
1 'polypeptide(L)' 'VPVGEWIVAEGRRLGPLVAAQAGVAEICRPDAVASLFRNAGKREMQAAWTLLFYAVWHQHHILGG' A
#
# COMPACT_ATOMS: atom_id res chain seq x y z
N VAL A 1 -12.13 -11.19 8.04
CA VAL A 1 -11.87 -9.74 8.27
C VAL A 1 -11.94 -9.03 6.92
N PRO A 2 -12.81 -8.04 6.69
CA PRO A 2 -12.88 -7.32 5.43
C PRO A 2 -11.73 -6.29 5.33
N VAL A 3 -10.50 -6.79 5.21
CA VAL A 3 -9.28 -5.96 5.21
C VAL A 3 -9.31 -4.91 4.09
N GLY A 4 -9.90 -5.22 2.94
CA GLY A 4 -10.04 -4.29 1.82
C GLY A 4 -10.86 -3.04 2.16
N GLU A 5 -11.97 -3.19 2.88
CA GLU A 5 -12.82 -2.06 3.29
C GLU A 5 -12.09 -1.15 4.28
N TRP A 6 -11.36 -1.76 5.23
CA TRP A 6 -10.52 -1.03 6.17
C TRP A 6 -9.38 -0.26 5.48
N ILE A 7 -8.71 -0.89 4.49
CA ILE A 7 -7.66 -0.21 3.71
C ILE A 7 -8.20 1.01 2.99
N VAL A 8 -9.39 0.93 2.41
CA VAL A 8 -10.02 2.06 1.71
C VAL A 8 -10.38 3.18 2.69
N ALA A 9 -10.97 2.83 3.84
CA ALA A 9 -11.28 3.79 4.88
C ALA A 9 -10.02 4.56 5.35
N GLU A 10 -8.89 3.85 5.49
CA GLU A 10 -7.61 4.41 5.91
C GLU A 10 -6.73 4.87 4.73
N GLY A 11 -7.23 4.79 3.51
CA GLY A 11 -6.44 4.89 2.28
C GLY A 11 -5.75 6.25 2.10
N ARG A 12 -6.35 7.31 2.63
CA ARG A 12 -5.74 8.65 2.64
C ARG A 12 -4.47 8.73 3.50
N ARG A 13 -4.40 7.94 4.58
CA ARG A 13 -3.22 7.85 5.45
C ARG A 13 -2.24 6.79 4.94
N LEU A 14 -2.73 5.60 4.59
CA LEU A 14 -1.89 4.49 4.17
C LEU A 14 -1.25 4.73 2.80
N GLY A 15 -1.97 5.30 1.84
CA GLY A 15 -1.49 5.49 0.47
C GLY A 15 -0.14 6.21 0.37
N PRO A 16 0.02 7.42 0.96
CA PRO A 16 1.29 8.13 0.96
C PRO A 16 2.42 7.38 1.71
N LEU A 17 2.11 6.69 2.81
CA LEU A 17 3.10 5.93 3.58
C LEU A 17 3.64 4.74 2.78
N VAL A 18 2.74 3.99 2.13
CA VAL A 18 3.11 2.85 1.29
C VAL A 18 3.85 3.33 0.04
N ALA A 19 3.40 4.43 -0.58
CA ALA A 19 4.05 5.01 -1.76
C ALA A 19 5.48 5.51 -1.47
N ALA A 20 5.76 5.97 -0.25
CA ALA A 20 7.07 6.46 0.17
C ALA A 20 8.01 5.35 0.68
N GLN A 21 7.53 4.13 0.88
CA GLN A 21 8.36 3.02 1.33
C GLN A 21 9.40 2.67 0.25
N ALA A 22 10.67 2.52 0.62
CA ALA A 22 11.78 2.42 -0.33
C ALA A 22 11.61 1.31 -1.37
N GLY A 23 11.21 0.10 -0.95
CA GLY A 23 10.99 -1.02 -1.85
C GLY A 23 9.83 -0.78 -2.83
N VAL A 24 8.74 -0.17 -2.36
CA VAL A 24 7.62 0.23 -3.23
C VAL A 24 8.03 1.33 -4.21
N ALA A 25 8.73 2.35 -3.73
CA ALA A 25 9.17 3.48 -4.56
C ALA A 25 10.18 3.07 -5.66
N GLU A 26 10.92 1.98 -5.44
CA GLU A 26 11.85 1.42 -6.42
C GLU A 26 11.12 0.77 -7.61
N ILE A 27 9.96 0.14 -7.37
CA ILE A 27 9.26 -0.67 -8.38
C ILE A 27 7.92 -0.09 -8.86
N CYS A 28 7.42 0.98 -8.23
CA CYS A 28 6.10 1.56 -8.50
C CYS A 28 6.16 3.08 -8.64
N ARG A 29 5.18 3.65 -9.36
CA ARG A 29 4.96 5.10 -9.42
C ARG A 29 4.24 5.58 -8.15
N PRO A 30 4.83 6.47 -7.32
CA PRO A 30 4.24 6.86 -6.03
C PRO A 30 2.81 7.41 -6.13
N ASP A 31 2.53 8.25 -7.12
CA ASP A 31 1.19 8.83 -7.32
C ASP A 31 0.13 7.77 -7.64
N ALA A 32 0.51 6.74 -8.41
CA ALA A 32 -0.39 5.65 -8.75
C ALA A 32 -0.69 4.79 -7.51
N VAL A 33 0.31 4.53 -6.67
CA VAL A 33 0.14 3.84 -5.39
C VAL A 33 -0.76 4.66 -4.47
N ALA A 34 -0.50 5.95 -4.28
CA ALA A 34 -1.34 6.80 -3.45
C ALA A 34 -2.79 6.85 -3.94
N SER A 35 -3.02 6.83 -5.26
CA SER A 35 -4.37 6.77 -5.84
C SER A 35 -5.04 5.41 -5.67
N LEU A 36 -4.29 4.31 -5.76
CA LEU A 36 -4.79 2.95 -5.59
C LEU A 36 -5.48 2.78 -4.23
N PHE A 37 -4.87 3.30 -3.16
CA PHE A 37 -5.41 3.21 -1.80
C PHE A 37 -6.72 3.99 -1.60
N ARG A 38 -7.10 4.88 -2.53
CA ARG A 38 -8.37 5.63 -2.47
C ARG A 38 -9.51 4.94 -3.23
N ASN A 39 -9.24 3.88 -3.97
CA ASN A 39 -10.23 3.21 -4.82
C ASN A 39 -10.85 2.00 -4.11
N ALA A 40 -12.18 1.87 -4.22
CA ALA A 40 -12.95 0.81 -3.54
C ALA A 40 -13.26 -0.41 -4.44
N GLY A 41 -12.64 -0.52 -5.61
CA GLY A 41 -12.85 -1.66 -6.48
C GLY A 41 -12.19 -2.93 -5.93
N LYS A 42 -12.77 -4.10 -6.22
CA LYS A 42 -12.29 -5.39 -5.68
C LYS A 42 -10.82 -5.68 -6.05
N ARG A 43 -10.42 -5.33 -7.29
CA ARG A 43 -9.04 -5.53 -7.76
C ARG A 43 -8.08 -4.56 -7.08
N GLU A 44 -8.55 -3.33 -6.88
CA GLU A 44 -7.83 -2.24 -6.26
C GLU A 44 -7.57 -2.53 -4.78
N MET A 45 -8.59 -3.00 -4.06
CA MET A 45 -8.45 -3.46 -2.66
C MET A 45 -7.44 -4.60 -2.53
N GLN A 46 -7.46 -5.57 -3.46
CA GLN A 46 -6.49 -6.66 -3.46
C GLN A 46 -5.08 -6.14 -3.71
N ALA A 47 -4.89 -5.28 -4.70
CA ALA A 47 -3.58 -4.69 -5.01
C ALA A 47 -3.06 -3.80 -3.86
N ALA A 48 -3.93 -3.02 -3.23
CA ALA A 48 -3.57 -2.20 -2.07
C ALA A 48 -3.14 -3.07 -0.88
N TRP A 49 -3.81 -4.20 -0.64
CA TRP A 49 -3.36 -5.17 0.37
C TRP A 49 -1.99 -5.76 0.05
N THR A 50 -1.75 -6.18 -1.20
CA THR A 50 -0.44 -6.71 -1.62
C THR A 50 0.68 -5.70 -1.40
N LEU A 51 0.48 -4.44 -1.80
CA LEU A 51 1.50 -3.40 -1.60
C LEU A 51 1.70 -3.03 -0.14
N LEU A 52 0.64 -2.99 0.66
CA LEU A 52 0.75 -2.75 2.11
C LEU A 52 1.56 -3.86 2.79
N PHE A 53 1.25 -5.13 2.48
CA PHE A 53 1.99 -6.27 3.00
C PHE A 53 3.46 -6.23 2.58
N TYR A 54 3.72 -6.01 1.29
CA TYR A 54 5.08 -5.90 0.76
C TYR A 54 5.87 -4.75 1.42
N ALA A 55 5.26 -3.58 1.60
CA ALA A 55 5.90 -2.43 2.23
C ALA A 55 6.34 -2.75 3.67
N VAL A 56 5.47 -3.34 4.48
CA VAL A 56 5.78 -3.73 5.87
C VAL A 56 6.84 -4.83 5.89
N TRP A 57 6.70 -5.86 5.05
CA TRP A 57 7.66 -6.94 4.96
C TRP A 57 9.05 -6.42 4.56
N HIS A 58 9.13 -5.57 3.54
CA HIS A 58 10.39 -5.00 3.07
C HIS A 58 11.02 -4.10 4.14
N GLN A 59 10.22 -3.28 4.82
CA GLN A 59 10.69 -2.44 5.92
C GLN A 59 11.35 -3.29 7.01
N HIS A 60 10.71 -4.38 7.41
CA HIS A 60 11.19 -5.21 8.51
C HIS A 60 12.34 -6.14 8.11
N HIS A 61 12.24 -6.80 6.96
CA HIS A 61 13.16 -7.87 6.57
C HIS A 61 14.33 -7.41 5.69
N ILE A 62 14.17 -6.33 4.91
CA ILE A 62 15.22 -5.83 4.01
C ILE A 62 15.92 -4.61 4.61
N LEU A 63 15.16 -3.66 5.17
CA LEU A 63 15.74 -2.46 5.78
C LEU A 63 16.08 -2.62 7.26
N GLY A 64 15.59 -3.68 7.93
CA GLY A 64 15.89 -3.98 9.34
C GLY A 64 15.22 -3.03 10.33
N GLY A 65 14.10 -2.42 9.96
CA GLY A 65 13.27 -1.57 10.83
C GLY A 65 12.36 -2.34 11.78
#